data_AF-A0A6B2T3G4-F1
#
_entry.id   AF-A0A6B2T3G4-F1
#
_cell.length_a   1.000
_cell.length_b   1.000
_cell.length_c   1.000
_cell.angle_alpha   90.00
_cell.angle_beta   90.00
_cell.angle_gamma   90.00
#
_symmetry.space_group_name_H-M   'P 1'
#
loop_
_entity.id
_entity.type
_entity.pdbx_description
1 polymer ?
#
loop_
_entity_poly.entity_id
_entity_poly.type
_entity_poly.pdbx_seq_one_letter_code
_entity_poly.pdbx_strand_id
1 'polypeptide(L)'
;MPEPPTLVRRGRPLRIGVAAAVLLAVVGYVALQYVYGGKPEPRCTVVSGKGDGASYTFTAEQARNAATVAAAGTSRGMPERAVTIALATALQESGLRNIAHGDRDSLGLFQQRPSQGWGDERQIMDPAYSAGRFYEHLAEVPGYSRLPLTVAAQRVQRSGFPQAYAKHEPDAALLAAAL
;
A
#
# COMPACT_ATOMS: atom_id res chain seq x y z
N MET A 1 -16.90 82.85 1.74
CA MET A 1 -15.93 81.77 1.47
C MET A 1 -16.56 80.46 1.91
N PRO A 2 -16.74 79.45 1.04
CA PRO A 2 -17.29 78.18 1.46
C PRO A 2 -16.19 77.32 2.12
N GLU A 3 -16.53 76.66 3.23
CA GLU A 3 -15.67 75.65 3.88
C GLU A 3 -15.50 74.41 2.98
N PRO A 4 -14.32 73.74 3.02
CA PRO A 4 -14.13 72.51 2.27
C PRO A 4 -14.84 71.33 2.97
N PRO A 5 -15.47 70.40 2.22
CA PRO A 5 -16.07 69.22 2.80
C PRO A 5 -14.99 68.27 3.34
N THR A 6 -15.10 67.89 4.61
CA THR A 6 -14.29 66.84 5.22
C THR A 6 -14.65 65.48 4.62
N LEU A 7 -13.74 64.88 3.85
CA LEU A 7 -13.87 63.52 3.34
C LEU A 7 -13.78 62.51 4.51
N VAL A 8 -14.93 62.03 4.98
CA VAL A 8 -15.00 60.97 5.99
C VAL A 8 -14.46 59.67 5.38
N ARG A 9 -13.29 59.25 5.84
CA ARG A 9 -12.56 58.05 5.39
C ARG A 9 -13.23 56.76 5.91
N ARG A 10 -14.42 56.43 5.39
CA ARG A 10 -15.28 55.29 5.81
C ARG A 10 -14.70 53.89 5.55
N GLY A 11 -13.58 53.74 4.84
CA GLY A 11 -13.05 52.43 4.43
C GLY A 11 -12.16 51.70 5.45
N ARG A 12 -11.69 52.37 6.51
CA ARG A 12 -10.72 51.80 7.47
C ARG A 12 -11.31 50.75 8.44
N PRO A 13 -12.50 50.94 9.06
CA PRO A 13 -13.06 49.94 9.97
C PRO A 13 -13.52 48.67 9.24
N LEU A 14 -14.03 48.80 8.01
CA LEU A 14 -14.44 47.66 7.18
C LEU A 14 -13.25 46.75 6.84
N ARG A 15 -12.10 47.33 6.47
CA ARG A 15 -10.87 46.57 6.19
C ARG A 15 -10.33 45.84 7.41
N ILE A 16 -10.42 46.45 8.60
CA ILE A 16 -10.02 45.82 9.86
C ILE A 16 -10.96 44.65 10.19
N GLY A 17 -12.27 44.83 10.02
CA GLY A 17 -13.25 43.76 10.23
C GLY A 17 -13.04 42.56 9.30
N VAL A 18 -12.80 42.81 8.01
CA VAL A 18 -12.49 41.75 7.04
C VAL A 18 -11.19 41.02 7.40
N ALA A 19 -10.13 41.76 7.76
CA ALA A 19 -8.87 41.15 8.17
C ALA A 19 -9.02 40.27 9.41
N ALA A 20 -9.78 40.72 10.42
CA ALA A 20 -10.07 39.92 11.61
C ALA A 20 -10.87 38.65 11.30
N ALA A 21 -11.88 38.73 10.42
CA ALA A 21 -12.68 37.58 10.01
C ALA A 21 -11.84 36.54 9.25
N VAL A 22 -10.96 36.98 8.34
CA VAL A 22 -10.02 36.08 7.64
C VAL A 22 -9.08 35.41 8.64
N LEU A 23 -8.55 36.16 9.60
CA LEU A 23 -7.63 35.62 10.60
C LEU A 23 -8.32 34.57 11.49
N LEU A 24 -9.56 34.82 11.90
CA LEU A 24 -10.38 33.85 12.63
C LEU A 24 -10.68 32.59 11.80
N ALA A 25 -10.98 32.74 10.51
CA ALA A 25 -11.21 31.60 9.61
C ALA A 25 -9.93 30.75 9.44
N VAL A 26 -8.76 31.39 9.30
CA VAL A 26 -7.47 30.69 9.22
C VAL A 26 -7.16 29.97 10.53
N VAL A 27 -7.34 30.64 11.68
CA VAL A 27 -7.13 30.01 13.00
C VAL A 27 -8.08 28.83 13.20
N GLY A 28 -9.36 28.99 12.84
CA GLY A 28 -10.35 27.92 12.89
C GLY A 28 -9.96 26.74 12.00
N TYR A 29 -9.54 26.99 10.76
CA TYR A 29 -9.06 25.96 9.85
C TYR A 29 -7.82 25.23 10.38
N VAL A 30 -6.84 25.97 10.91
CA VAL A 30 -5.62 25.38 11.51
C VAL A 30 -5.98 24.56 12.75
N ALA A 31 -6.86 25.04 13.62
CA ALA A 31 -7.34 24.29 14.78
C ALA A 31 -8.07 23.00 14.35
N LEU A 32 -8.89 23.07 13.30
CA LEU A 32 -9.53 21.89 12.72
C LEU A 32 -8.48 20.90 12.18
N GLN A 33 -7.45 21.37 11.47
CA GLN A 33 -6.37 20.50 11.01
C GLN A 33 -5.52 19.94 12.16
N TYR A 34 -5.37 20.65 13.26
CA TYR A 34 -4.62 20.15 14.41
C TYR A 34 -5.40 19.11 15.22
N VAL A 35 -6.72 19.30 15.35
CA VAL A 35 -7.61 18.40 16.11
C VAL A 35 -8.06 17.20 15.29
N TYR A 36 -8.36 17.41 14.00
CA TYR A 36 -8.90 16.41 13.09
C TYR A 36 -7.95 15.98 11.98
N GLY A 37 -6.84 16.69 11.75
CA GLY A 37 -5.79 16.21 10.87
C GLY A 37 -5.13 15.01 11.55
N GLY A 38 -5.40 13.82 11.02
CA GLY A 38 -4.97 12.56 11.59
C GLY A 38 -3.47 12.54 11.89
N LYS A 39 -3.10 11.82 12.96
CA LYS A 39 -1.69 11.53 13.24
C LYS A 39 -1.07 10.81 12.03
N PRO A 40 0.18 11.12 11.65
CA PRO A 40 0.85 10.37 10.60
C PRO A 40 0.87 8.88 10.95
N GLU A 41 0.36 8.06 10.03
CA GLU A 41 0.34 6.61 10.19
C GLU A 41 1.78 6.07 10.39
N PRO A 42 2.01 5.15 11.34
CA PRO A 42 3.32 4.56 11.55
C PRO A 42 3.81 3.87 10.27
N ARG A 43 5.06 4.18 9.90
CA ARG A 43 5.75 3.60 8.74
C ARG A 43 6.87 2.67 9.18
N CYS A 44 7.07 1.61 8.42
CA CYS A 44 8.18 0.68 8.56
C CYS A 44 9.10 0.87 7.35
N THR A 45 10.41 0.87 7.58
CA THR A 45 11.41 0.97 6.52
C THR A 45 12.39 -0.19 6.66
N VAL A 46 12.56 -0.96 5.59
CA VAL A 46 13.62 -1.96 5.47
C VAL A 46 14.77 -1.35 4.70
N VAL A 47 15.99 -1.58 5.18
CA VAL A 47 17.23 -1.09 4.58
C VAL A 47 18.14 -2.27 4.31
N SER A 48 18.74 -2.30 3.13
CA SER A 48 19.73 -3.30 2.74
C SER A 48 20.95 -3.26 3.66
N GLY A 49 21.34 -4.41 4.20
CA GLY A 49 22.57 -4.57 4.96
C GLY A 49 23.85 -4.46 4.12
N LYS A 50 23.74 -4.35 2.79
CA LYS A 50 24.90 -4.30 1.86
C LYS A 50 25.53 -2.90 1.74
N GLY A 51 24.93 -1.88 2.36
CA GLY A 51 25.45 -0.51 2.31
C GLY A 51 25.25 0.20 0.96
N ASP A 52 24.41 -0.34 0.08
CA ASP A 52 24.05 0.23 -1.22
C ASP A 52 22.93 1.30 -1.16
N GLY A 53 22.43 1.57 0.05
CA GLY A 53 21.35 2.53 0.28
C GLY A 53 19.97 2.06 -0.18
N ALA A 54 19.83 0.83 -0.67
CA ALA A 54 18.54 0.29 -1.08
C ALA A 54 17.61 0.18 0.13
N SER A 55 16.42 0.76 0.02
CA SER A 55 15.42 0.75 1.08
C SER A 55 14.01 0.73 0.53
N TYR A 56 13.09 0.17 1.31
CA TYR A 56 11.68 0.12 0.99
C TYR A 56 10.86 0.55 2.20
N THR A 57 9.92 1.48 2.01
CA THR A 57 9.13 2.08 3.10
C THR A 57 7.64 1.86 2.91
N PHE A 58 6.98 1.30 3.92
CA PHE A 58 5.62 0.79 3.87
C PHE A 58 4.86 1.12 5.15
N THR A 59 3.54 0.95 5.15
CA THR A 59 2.70 1.16 6.33
C THR A 59 2.79 -0.04 7.28
N ALA A 60 2.36 0.15 8.53
CA ALA A 60 2.25 -0.96 9.48
C ALA A 60 1.30 -2.07 8.99
N GLU A 61 0.27 -1.75 8.19
CA GLU A 61 -0.60 -2.75 7.56
C GLU A 61 0.15 -3.61 6.55
N GLN A 62 0.86 -2.97 5.62
CA GLN A 62 1.66 -3.66 4.61
C GLN A 62 2.75 -4.53 5.25
N ALA A 63 3.37 -4.05 6.34
CA ALA A 63 4.35 -4.79 7.12
C ALA A 63 3.75 -6.10 7.69
N ARG A 64 2.58 -6.01 8.32
CA ARG A 64 1.88 -7.18 8.88
C ARG A 64 1.50 -8.17 7.79
N ASN A 65 0.97 -7.69 6.67
CA ASN A 65 0.59 -8.55 5.56
C ASN A 65 1.81 -9.24 4.94
N ALA A 66 2.93 -8.53 4.75
CA ALA A 66 4.18 -9.11 4.27
C ALA A 66 4.70 -10.20 5.23
N ALA A 67 4.68 -9.94 6.54
CA ALA A 67 5.07 -10.92 7.55
C ALA A 67 4.16 -12.16 7.53
N THR A 68 2.84 -11.99 7.33
CA THR A 68 1.92 -13.13 7.17
C THR A 68 2.22 -13.95 5.93
N VAL A 69 2.51 -13.31 4.79
CA VAL A 69 2.89 -14.00 3.55
C VAL A 69 4.19 -14.78 3.77
N ALA A 70 5.22 -14.16 4.35
CA ALA A 70 6.48 -14.82 4.66
C ALA A 70 6.30 -16.01 5.62
N ALA A 71 5.57 -15.82 6.72
CA ALA A 71 5.29 -16.88 7.68
C ALA A 71 4.50 -18.05 7.07
N ALA A 72 3.55 -17.76 6.17
CA ALA A 72 2.81 -18.79 5.43
C ALA A 72 3.73 -19.60 4.50
N GLY A 73 4.74 -18.99 3.88
CA GLY A 73 5.74 -19.68 3.09
C GLY A 73 6.67 -20.53 3.95
N THR A 74 7.27 -19.93 4.98
CA THR A 74 8.23 -20.59 5.88
C THR A 74 7.59 -21.78 6.61
N SER A 75 6.35 -21.65 7.09
CA SER A 75 5.62 -22.77 7.72
C SER A 75 5.35 -23.95 6.79
N ARG A 76 5.39 -23.73 5.46
CA ARG A 76 5.25 -24.77 4.43
C ARG A 76 6.61 -25.30 3.93
N GLY A 77 7.73 -24.88 4.55
CA GLY A 77 9.07 -25.25 4.12
C GLY A 77 9.46 -24.65 2.76
N MET A 78 8.80 -23.57 2.34
CA MET A 78 9.12 -22.91 1.08
C MET A 78 10.46 -22.16 1.17
N PRO A 79 11.29 -22.17 0.11
CA PRO A 79 12.54 -21.41 0.10
C PRO A 79 12.26 -19.90 0.03
N GLU A 80 13.26 -19.10 0.44
CA GLU A 80 13.20 -17.63 0.38
C GLU A 80 12.77 -17.12 -1.00
N ARG A 81 13.22 -17.76 -2.08
CA ARG A 81 12.81 -17.41 -3.46
C ARG A 81 11.29 -17.45 -3.66
N ALA A 82 10.59 -18.41 -3.05
CA ALA A 82 9.14 -18.48 -3.11
C ALA A 82 8.49 -17.33 -2.33
N VAL A 83 9.05 -16.95 -1.18
CA VAL A 83 8.62 -15.77 -0.40
C VAL A 83 8.79 -14.50 -1.22
N THR A 84 9.93 -14.31 -1.89
CA THR A 84 10.15 -13.18 -2.79
C THR A 84 9.11 -13.14 -3.92
N ILE A 85 8.82 -14.28 -4.55
CA ILE A 85 7.81 -14.36 -5.63
C ILE A 85 6.43 -13.96 -5.08
N ALA A 86 6.02 -14.50 -3.93
CA ALA A 86 4.72 -14.20 -3.34
C ALA A 86 4.58 -12.73 -2.93
N LEU A 87 5.61 -12.15 -2.30
CA LEU A 87 5.62 -10.74 -1.91
C LEU A 87 5.56 -9.81 -3.11
N ALA A 88 6.31 -10.09 -4.17
CA ALA A 88 6.24 -9.34 -5.43
C ALA A 88 4.86 -9.45 -6.08
N THR A 89 4.22 -10.63 -6.03
CA THR A 89 2.85 -10.80 -6.49
C THR A 89 1.88 -9.97 -5.66
N ALA A 90 1.89 -10.07 -4.33
CA ALA A 90 0.98 -9.29 -3.48
C ALA A 90 1.20 -7.76 -3.60
N LEU A 91 2.45 -7.33 -3.82
CA LEU A 91 2.77 -5.93 -4.14
C LEU A 91 2.12 -5.49 -5.45
N GLN A 92 2.19 -6.32 -6.49
CA GLN A 92 1.60 -6.01 -7.79
C GLN A 92 0.06 -6.03 -7.75
N GLU A 93 -0.54 -6.98 -7.04
CA GLU A 93 -1.99 -7.20 -7.05
C GLU A 93 -2.74 -6.19 -6.17
N SER A 94 -2.22 -5.91 -4.97
CA SER A 94 -2.92 -5.06 -3.99
C SER A 94 -2.04 -3.98 -3.36
N GLY A 95 -0.73 -4.01 -3.60
CA GLY A 95 0.23 -3.22 -2.86
C GLY A 95 0.39 -3.70 -1.42
N LEU A 96 0.31 -5.02 -1.17
CA LEU A 96 0.33 -5.63 0.18
C LEU A 96 -0.84 -5.20 1.09
N ARG A 97 -2.01 -4.91 0.52
CA ARG A 97 -3.22 -4.53 1.28
C ARG A 97 -4.30 -5.57 1.10
N ASN A 98 -5.01 -5.88 2.17
CA ASN A 98 -6.05 -6.89 2.11
C ASN A 98 -7.39 -6.25 1.72
N ILE A 99 -7.60 -6.04 0.42
CA ILE A 99 -8.72 -5.23 -0.10
C ILE A 99 -9.94 -6.10 -0.45
N ALA A 100 -11.13 -5.59 -0.12
CA ALA A 100 -12.41 -6.26 -0.40
C ALA A 100 -13.02 -5.88 -1.77
N HIS A 101 -12.19 -5.41 -2.70
CA HIS A 101 -12.59 -5.00 -4.05
C HIS A 101 -11.45 -5.27 -5.03
N GLY A 102 -11.79 -5.32 -6.32
CA GLY A 102 -10.88 -5.66 -7.41
C GLY A 102 -11.58 -5.70 -8.75
N ASP A 103 -10.91 -6.22 -9.77
CA ASP A 103 -11.57 -6.56 -11.04
C ASP A 103 -12.53 -7.75 -10.83
N ARG A 104 -13.77 -7.64 -11.33
CA ARG A 104 -14.82 -8.66 -11.14
C ARG A 104 -15.06 -8.98 -9.65
N ASP A 105 -14.80 -10.22 -9.24
CA ASP A 105 -14.90 -10.73 -7.86
C ASP A 105 -13.51 -10.99 -7.25
N SER A 106 -12.46 -10.33 -7.74
CA SER A 106 -11.12 -10.40 -7.13
C SER A 106 -11.10 -9.76 -5.75
N LEU A 107 -10.52 -10.47 -4.78
CA LEU A 107 -10.44 -10.07 -3.37
C LEU A 107 -9.05 -10.36 -2.78
N GLY A 108 -8.77 -9.68 -1.68
CA GLY A 108 -7.64 -9.96 -0.80
C GLY A 108 -6.26 -9.59 -1.38
N LEU A 109 -5.23 -10.07 -0.68
CA LEU A 109 -3.82 -9.72 -0.96
C LEU A 109 -3.35 -10.03 -2.38
N PHE A 110 -3.81 -11.14 -2.92
CA PHE A 110 -3.41 -11.68 -4.22
C PHE A 110 -4.48 -11.46 -5.30
N GLN A 111 -5.54 -10.68 -5.02
CA GLN A 111 -6.65 -10.46 -5.95
C GLN A 111 -7.23 -11.76 -6.53
N GLN A 112 -7.36 -12.77 -5.66
CA GLN A 112 -7.87 -14.09 -5.99
C GLN A 112 -9.39 -14.05 -6.15
N ARG A 113 -9.93 -14.92 -7.01
CA ARG A 113 -11.35 -14.91 -7.37
C ARG A 113 -12.08 -16.16 -6.84
N PRO A 114 -13.14 -16.01 -6.03
CA PRO A 114 -14.00 -17.13 -5.67
C PRO A 114 -14.53 -17.89 -6.88
N SER A 115 -14.94 -17.17 -7.94
CA SER A 115 -15.46 -17.79 -9.17
C SER A 115 -14.44 -18.65 -9.93
N GLN A 116 -13.15 -18.59 -9.57
CA GLN A 116 -12.08 -19.39 -10.17
C GLN A 116 -11.58 -20.51 -9.25
N GLY A 117 -12.23 -20.75 -8.12
CA GLY A 117 -11.90 -21.86 -7.22
C GLY A 117 -10.74 -21.59 -6.26
N TRP A 118 -10.39 -20.33 -6.03
CA TRP A 118 -9.34 -19.98 -5.05
C TRP A 118 -9.80 -20.18 -3.59
N GLY A 119 -11.09 -20.12 -3.33
CA GLY A 119 -11.73 -20.24 -2.01
C GLY A 119 -13.03 -19.43 -1.99
N ASP A 120 -13.78 -19.49 -0.89
CA ASP A 120 -14.87 -18.53 -0.68
C ASP A 120 -14.36 -17.13 -0.30
N GLU A 121 -15.23 -16.12 -0.31
CA GLU A 121 -14.87 -14.74 -0.01
C GLU A 121 -14.21 -14.57 1.37
N ARG A 122 -14.68 -15.30 2.40
CA ARG A 122 -14.13 -15.20 3.76
C ARG A 122 -12.74 -15.80 3.82
N GLN A 123 -12.53 -16.91 3.12
CA GLN A 123 -11.23 -17.54 3.01
C GLN A 123 -10.23 -16.65 2.27
N ILE A 124 -10.61 -16.07 1.13
CA ILE A 124 -9.71 -15.21 0.34
C ILE A 124 -9.35 -13.92 1.11
N MET A 125 -10.29 -13.40 1.90
CA MET A 125 -10.04 -12.26 2.78
C MET A 125 -9.19 -12.61 4.02
N ASP A 126 -8.83 -13.88 4.26
CA ASP A 126 -7.81 -14.25 5.23
C ASP A 126 -6.42 -14.24 4.55
N PRO A 127 -5.49 -13.34 4.95
CA PRO A 127 -4.13 -13.28 4.42
C PRO A 127 -3.35 -14.60 4.49
N ALA A 128 -3.53 -15.39 5.55
CA ALA A 128 -2.81 -16.64 5.73
C ALA A 128 -3.33 -17.74 4.80
N TYR A 129 -4.65 -17.79 4.61
CA TYR A 129 -5.28 -18.70 3.65
C TYR A 129 -4.88 -18.35 2.21
N SER A 130 -5.06 -17.08 1.80
CA SER A 130 -4.78 -16.64 0.43
C SER A 130 -3.31 -16.83 0.04
N ALA A 131 -2.38 -16.52 0.96
CA ALA A 131 -0.96 -16.82 0.79
C ALA A 131 -0.70 -18.33 0.69
N GLY A 132 -1.35 -19.13 1.55
CA GLY A 132 -1.26 -20.58 1.51
C GLY A 132 -1.66 -21.16 0.15
N ARG A 133 -2.81 -20.75 -0.37
CA ARG A 133 -3.31 -21.16 -1.70
C ARG A 133 -2.36 -20.72 -2.81
N PHE A 134 -1.78 -19.53 -2.72
CA PHE A 134 -0.77 -19.08 -3.68
C PHE A 134 0.45 -20.02 -3.69
N TYR A 135 0.96 -20.39 -2.51
CA TYR A 135 2.10 -21.31 -2.39
C TYR A 135 1.78 -22.72 -2.90
N GLU A 136 0.58 -23.23 -2.66
CA GLU A 136 0.12 -24.51 -3.23
C GLU A 136 0.24 -24.51 -4.76
N HIS A 137 -0.29 -23.48 -5.42
CA HIS A 137 -0.21 -23.36 -6.87
C HIS A 137 1.23 -23.09 -7.36
N LEU A 138 2.03 -22.33 -6.61
CA LEU A 138 3.44 -22.11 -6.95
C LEU A 138 4.25 -23.42 -6.91
N ALA A 139 3.97 -24.31 -5.95
CA ALA A 139 4.63 -25.60 -5.83
C ALA A 139 4.40 -26.48 -7.07
N GLU A 140 3.24 -26.35 -7.71
CA GLU A 140 2.88 -27.08 -8.92
C GLU A 140 3.60 -26.55 -10.18
N VAL A 141 4.20 -25.35 -10.12
CA VAL A 141 4.93 -24.78 -11.26
C VAL A 141 6.33 -25.42 -11.36
N PRO A 142 6.61 -26.22 -12.41
CA PRO A 142 7.87 -26.95 -12.50
C PRO A 142 9.06 -26.00 -12.60
N GLY A 143 10.01 -26.14 -11.67
CA GLY A 143 11.25 -25.36 -11.66
C GLY A 143 11.06 -23.87 -11.38
N TYR A 144 9.96 -23.46 -10.74
CA TYR A 144 9.63 -22.04 -10.50
C TYR A 144 10.80 -21.23 -9.91
N SER A 145 11.61 -21.85 -9.04
CA SER A 145 12.73 -21.20 -8.35
C SER A 145 13.81 -20.70 -9.30
N ARG A 146 13.94 -21.31 -10.49
CA ARG A 146 14.90 -20.93 -11.53
C ARG A 146 14.29 -20.05 -12.62
N LEU A 147 12.99 -19.81 -12.58
CA LEU A 147 12.34 -18.92 -13.53
C LEU A 147 12.57 -17.45 -13.14
N PRO A 148 12.55 -16.53 -14.13
CA PRO A 148 12.36 -15.12 -13.83
C PRO A 148 11.12 -14.95 -12.93
N LEU A 149 11.19 -14.08 -11.92
CA LEU A 149 10.13 -13.93 -10.92
C LEU A 149 8.77 -13.71 -11.57
N THR A 150 8.76 -12.82 -12.56
CA THR A 150 7.53 -12.45 -13.28
C THR A 150 6.92 -13.63 -14.03
N VAL A 151 7.74 -14.58 -14.52
CA VAL A 151 7.26 -15.79 -15.18
C VAL A 151 6.67 -16.76 -14.18
N ALA A 152 7.30 -16.95 -13.02
CA ALA A 152 6.76 -17.80 -11.96
C ALA A 152 5.43 -17.24 -11.43
N ALA A 153 5.38 -15.96 -11.08
CA ALA A 153 4.17 -15.27 -10.63
C ALA A 153 3.06 -15.34 -11.67
N GLN A 154 3.39 -15.08 -12.94
CA GLN A 154 2.43 -15.14 -14.05
C GLN A 154 1.86 -16.55 -14.26
N ARG A 155 2.64 -17.61 -14.06
CA ARG A 155 2.15 -19.00 -14.19
C ARG A 155 1.12 -19.35 -13.11
N VAL A 156 1.25 -18.76 -11.93
CA VAL A 156 0.27 -18.90 -10.83
C VAL A 156 -0.97 -18.05 -11.10
N GLN A 157 -0.81 -16.74 -11.28
CA GLN A 157 -1.92 -15.77 -11.35
C GLN A 157 -2.62 -15.71 -12.70
N ARG A 158 -1.91 -16.05 -13.79
CA ARG A 158 -2.40 -15.98 -15.17
C ARG A 158 -3.03 -14.61 -15.52
N SER A 159 -2.40 -13.51 -15.11
CA SER A 159 -2.91 -12.16 -15.34
C SER A 159 -2.74 -11.69 -16.80
N GLY A 160 -3.38 -10.57 -17.17
CA GLY A 160 -3.22 -9.98 -18.51
C GLY A 160 -1.87 -9.28 -18.75
N PHE A 161 -1.00 -9.17 -17.74
CA PHE A 161 0.22 -8.34 -17.78
C PHE A 161 1.46 -9.10 -17.28
N PRO A 162 2.06 -9.97 -18.12
CA PRO A 162 3.11 -10.90 -17.70
C PRO A 162 4.36 -10.28 -17.10
N GLN A 163 4.66 -9.01 -17.40
CA GLN A 163 5.86 -8.30 -16.97
C GLN A 163 5.64 -7.40 -15.73
N ALA A 164 4.40 -7.29 -15.26
CA ALA A 164 4.06 -6.32 -14.21
C ALA A 164 4.71 -6.64 -12.86
N TYR A 165 5.05 -7.91 -12.59
CA TYR A 165 5.66 -8.32 -11.32
C TYR A 165 7.16 -7.98 -11.23
N ALA A 166 7.86 -7.93 -12.36
CA ALA A 166 9.32 -7.74 -12.39
C ALA A 166 9.77 -6.45 -11.69
N LYS A 167 8.98 -5.37 -11.79
CA LYS A 167 9.30 -4.08 -11.14
C LYS A 167 9.30 -4.16 -9.61
N HIS A 168 8.65 -5.16 -9.03
CA HIS A 168 8.56 -5.36 -7.57
C HIS A 168 9.62 -6.33 -7.04
N GLU A 169 10.41 -6.97 -7.90
CA GLU A 169 11.42 -7.95 -7.47
C GLU A 169 12.47 -7.36 -6.50
N PRO A 170 13.01 -6.14 -6.70
CA PRO A 170 13.96 -5.55 -5.74
C PRO A 170 13.34 -5.32 -4.36
N ASP A 171 12.15 -4.73 -4.30
CA ASP A 171 11.43 -4.45 -3.04
C ASP A 171 11.05 -5.74 -2.31
N ALA A 172 10.55 -6.73 -3.05
CA ALA A 172 10.18 -8.02 -2.51
C ALA A 172 11.39 -8.80 -1.99
N ALA A 173 12.56 -8.67 -2.62
CA ALA A 173 13.80 -9.29 -2.16
C ALA A 173 14.28 -8.65 -0.85
N LEU A 174 14.19 -7.32 -0.72
CA LEU A 174 14.48 -6.64 0.54
C LEU A 174 13.56 -7.10 1.67
N LEU A 175 12.27 -7.20 1.40
CA LEU A 175 11.29 -7.68 2.37
C LEU A 175 11.55 -9.15 2.76
N ALA A 176 11.77 -10.02 1.78
CA ALA A 176 12.01 -11.45 2.02
C ALA A 176 13.28 -11.69 2.85
N ALA A 177 14.34 -10.89 2.65
CA ALA A 177 15.56 -11.00 3.42
C ALA A 177 15.42 -10.50 4.88
N ALA A 178 14.39 -9.70 5.18
CA ALA A 178 14.16 -9.10 6.49
C ALA A 178 13.13 -9.85 7.36
N LEU A 179 12.41 -10.82 6.79
CA LEU A 179 11.29 -11.55 7.40
C LEU A 179 11.60 -13.04 7.55
#